data_AF-A0A1I1M2M0-F1
#
_entry.id   AF-A0A1I1M2M0-F1
#
_cell.length_a   1.000
_cell.length_b   1.000
_cell.length_c   1.000
_cell.angle_alpha   90.00
_cell.angle_beta   90.00
_cell.angle_gamma   90.00
#
_symmetry.space_group_name_H-M   'P 1'
#
loop_
_entity.id
_entity.type
_entity.pdbx_description
1 polymer ?
#
loop_
_entity_poly.entity_id
_entity_poly.type
_entity_poly.pdbx_seq_one_letter_code
_entity_poly.pdbx_strand_id
1 'polypeptide(L)'
;MSKDYLRHIQDEYSYILSVSKKLSSEDFLKDETLKRAVVRSLEIIGEATKKISSDFKADKDSIQWKNMAGIEIDLSTTTWQ
;
A
#
# COMPACT_ATOMS: atom_id res chain seq x y z
N MET A 1 -4.15 -1.61 -20.25
CA MET A 1 -3.16 -1.16 -19.23
C MET A 1 -3.79 -0.71 -17.89
N SER A 2 -5.09 -0.91 -17.63
CA SER A 2 -5.72 -0.49 -16.35
C SER A 2 -5.96 -1.60 -15.32
N LYS A 3 -5.96 -2.88 -15.73
CA LYS A 3 -6.30 -4.01 -14.83
C LYS A 3 -5.17 -4.38 -13.87
N ASP A 4 -3.92 -4.09 -14.22
CA ASP A 4 -2.75 -4.55 -13.46
C ASP A 4 -2.59 -3.79 -12.13
N TYR A 5 -2.96 -2.51 -12.06
CA TYR A 5 -2.85 -1.72 -10.81
C TYR A 5 -3.85 -2.15 -9.75
N LEU A 6 -5.11 -2.40 -10.14
CA LEU A 6 -6.13 -2.89 -9.20
C LEU A 6 -5.75 -4.26 -8.66
N ARG A 7 -5.12 -5.09 -9.49
CA ARG A 7 -4.60 -6.40 -9.08
C ARG A 7 -3.44 -6.27 -8.10
N HIS A 8 -2.48 -5.39 -8.34
CA HIS A 8 -1.42 -5.12 -7.38
C HIS A 8 -1.99 -4.65 -6.03
N ILE A 9 -2.96 -3.73 -6.03
CA ILE A 9 -3.60 -3.27 -4.78
C ILE A 9 -4.28 -4.44 -4.07
N GLN A 10 -5.00 -5.28 -4.81
CA GLN A 10 -5.69 -6.43 -4.24
C GLN A 10 -4.71 -7.46 -3.65
N ASP A 11 -3.65 -7.80 -4.38
CA ASP A 11 -2.65 -8.79 -3.97
C ASP A 11 -1.92 -8.33 -2.70
N GLU A 12 -1.49 -7.07 -2.64
CA GLU A 12 -0.83 -6.51 -1.45
C GLU A 12 -1.77 -6.40 -0.25
N TYR A 13 -3.03 -6.01 -0.47
CA TYR A 13 -4.03 -5.98 0.59
C TYR A 13 -4.32 -7.38 1.15
N SER A 14 -4.43 -8.38 0.27
CA SER A 14 -4.58 -9.79 0.66
C SER A 14 -3.37 -10.30 1.44
N TYR A 15 -2.16 -9.91 1.05
CA TYR A 15 -0.95 -10.23 1.80
C TYR A 15 -1.00 -9.63 3.22
N ILE A 16 -1.24 -8.33 3.35
CA ILE A 16 -1.32 -7.64 4.66
C ILE A 16 -2.37 -8.30 5.56
N LEU A 17 -3.55 -8.63 5.03
CA LEU A 17 -4.58 -9.34 5.79
C LEU A 17 -4.12 -10.73 6.22
N SER A 18 -3.44 -11.48 5.34
CA SER A 18 -3.00 -12.84 5.64
C SER A 18 -2.01 -12.89 6.80
N VAL A 19 -1.10 -11.91 6.88
CA VAL A 19 -0.05 -11.84 7.90
C VAL A 19 -0.52 -11.17 9.19
N SER A 20 -1.56 -10.33 9.14
CA SER A 20 -2.10 -9.63 10.32
C SER A 20 -3.20 -10.39 11.05
N LYS A 21 -3.90 -11.33 10.40
CA LYS A 21 -5.13 -11.99 10.93
C LYS A 21 -4.98 -12.66 12.30
N LYS A 22 -3.77 -13.08 12.68
CA LYS A 22 -3.50 -13.76 13.96
C LYS A 22 -2.37 -13.11 14.76
N LEU A 23 -1.97 -11.90 14.37
CA LEU A 23 -0.86 -11.22 14.99
C LEU A 23 -1.38 -10.26 16.06
N SER A 24 -0.79 -10.30 17.25
CA SER A 24 -0.98 -9.21 18.21
C SER A 24 -0.19 -7.97 17.77
N SER A 25 -0.60 -6.80 18.25
CA SER A 25 0.15 -5.56 18.01
C SER A 25 1.58 -5.64 18.57
N GLU A 26 1.78 -6.28 19.73
CA GLU A 26 3.12 -6.44 20.29
C GLU A 26 4.00 -7.38 19.45
N ASP A 27 3.44 -8.46 18.93
CA ASP A 27 4.17 -9.40 18.07
C ASP A 27 4.55 -8.74 16.74
N PHE A 28 3.67 -7.90 16.19
CA PHE A 28 3.96 -7.12 14.98
C PHE A 28 5.16 -6.20 15.20
N LEU A 29 5.18 -5.49 16.31
CA LEU A 29 6.21 -4.50 16.60
C LEU A 29 7.60 -5.12 16.82
N LYS A 30 7.65 -6.40 17.22
CA LYS A 30 8.90 -7.15 17.44
C LYS A 30 9.49 -7.76 16.17
N ASP A 31 8.70 -7.93 15.12
CA ASP A 31 9.17 -8.52 13.85
C ASP A 31 9.55 -7.42 12.85
N GLU A 32 10.84 -7.09 12.80
CA GLU A 32 11.40 -6.10 11.86
C GLU A 32 11.20 -6.49 10.39
N THR A 33 11.19 -7.78 10.07
CA THR A 33 11.03 -8.26 8.69
C THR A 33 9.59 -8.04 8.26
N LEU A 34 8.64 -8.42 9.11
CA LEU A 34 7.22 -8.25 8.85
C LEU A 34 6.85 -6.77 8.76
N LYS A 35 7.40 -5.90 9.62
CA LYS A 35 7.20 -4.45 9.52
C LYS A 35 7.64 -3.90 8.16
N ARG A 36 8.86 -4.25 7.71
CA ARG A 36 9.37 -3.84 6.40
C ARG A 36 8.52 -4.37 5.26
N ALA A 37 8.07 -5.62 5.34
CA ALA A 37 7.20 -6.22 4.33
C ALA A 37 5.86 -5.49 4.24
N VAL A 38 5.22 -5.18 5.37
CA VAL A 38 3.94 -4.43 5.39
C VAL A 38 4.12 -3.00 4.89
N VAL A 39 5.19 -2.30 5.29
CA VAL A 39 5.51 -0.97 4.76
C VAL A 39 5.67 -1.02 3.24
N ARG A 40 6.41 -2.00 2.72
CA ARG A 40 6.60 -2.18 1.27
C ARG A 40 5.29 -2.44 0.54
N SER A 41 4.42 -3.29 1.08
CA SER A 41 3.09 -3.54 0.51
C SER A 41 2.24 -2.28 0.44
N LEU A 42 2.29 -1.44 1.49
CA LEU A 42 1.58 -0.16 1.52
C LEU A 42 2.13 0.84 0.48
N GLU A 43 3.44 0.89 0.26
CA GLU A 43 4.05 1.70 -0.82
C GLU A 43 3.55 1.28 -2.20
N ILE A 44 3.52 -0.04 -2.46
CA ILE A 44 3.05 -0.59 -3.74
C ILE A 44 1.58 -0.22 -3.97
N ILE A 45 0.74 -0.30 -2.93
CA ILE A 45 -0.66 0.14 -2.98
C ILE A 45 -0.75 1.62 -3.32
N GLY A 46 0.07 2.48 -2.69
CA GLY A 46 0.10 3.92 -2.95
C GLY A 46 0.48 4.24 -4.39
N GLU A 47 1.56 3.64 -4.89
CA GLU A 47 2.04 3.83 -6.27
C GLU A 47 1.04 3.31 -7.31
N ALA A 48 0.43 2.14 -7.07
CA ALA A 48 -0.62 1.62 -7.94
C ALA A 48 -1.85 2.55 -7.93
N THR A 49 -2.22 3.09 -6.77
CA THR A 49 -3.34 4.03 -6.62
C THR A 49 -3.12 5.33 -7.39
N LYS A 50 -1.90 5.88 -7.38
CA LYS A 50 -1.54 7.09 -8.17
C LYS A 50 -1.79 6.88 -9.66
N LYS A 51 -1.53 5.68 -10.18
CA LYS A 51 -1.65 5.32 -11.61
C LYS A 51 -3.07 5.01 -12.08
N ILE A 52 -4.04 4.88 -11.18
CA ILE A 52 -5.46 4.76 -11.54
C ILE A 52 -5.97 6.10 -12.08
N SER A 53 -6.73 6.06 -13.19
CA SER A 53 -7.28 7.25 -13.84
C SER A 53 -8.23 8.03 -12.92
N SER A 54 -8.25 9.36 -13.09
CA SER A 54 -9.17 10.25 -12.38
C SER A 54 -10.63 9.86 -12.57
N ASP A 55 -11.01 9.48 -13.79
CA ASP A 55 -12.38 9.13 -14.14
C ASP A 55 -12.86 7.88 -13.38
N PHE A 56 -11.96 6.90 -13.18
CA PHE A 56 -12.27 5.72 -12.39
C PHE A 56 -12.39 6.05 -10.90
N LYS A 57 -11.56 6.98 -10.39
CA LYS A 57 -11.64 7.43 -9.00
C LYS A 57 -12.95 8.18 -8.74
N ALA A 58 -13.37 9.02 -9.69
CA ALA A 58 -14.62 9.79 -9.63
C ALA A 58 -15.88 8.91 -9.75
N ASP A 59 -15.81 7.80 -10.48
CA ASP A 59 -16.89 6.79 -10.50
C ASP A 59 -17.02 6.03 -9.15
N LYS A 60 -15.99 6.10 -8.30
CA LYS A 60 -15.86 5.36 -7.05
C LYS A 60 -15.54 6.28 -5.87
N ASP A 61 -16.35 7.33 -5.71
CA ASP A 61 -16.21 8.34 -4.65
C ASP A 61 -16.33 7.80 -3.21
N SER A 62 -16.90 6.60 -3.04
CA SER A 62 -16.97 5.92 -1.73
C SER A 62 -15.60 5.46 -1.22
N ILE A 63 -14.59 5.39 -2.08
CA ILE A 63 -13.23 4.94 -1.73
C ILE A 63 -12.37 6.16 -1.42
N GLN A 64 -11.66 6.13 -0.29
CA GLN A 64 -10.78 7.22 0.13
C GLN A 64 -9.42 7.18 -0.59
N TRP A 65 -9.44 7.39 -1.91
CA TRP A 65 -8.26 7.33 -2.79
C TRP A 65 -7.10 8.23 -2.32
N LYS A 66 -7.42 9.40 -1.76
CA LYS A 66 -6.42 10.35 -1.25
C LYS A 66 -5.60 9.76 -0.10
N ASN A 67 -6.22 8.98 0.78
CA ASN A 67 -5.52 8.37 1.92
C ASN A 67 -4.59 7.25 1.46
N MET A 68 -4.97 6.51 0.40
CA MET A 68 -4.13 5.46 -0.17
C MET A 68 -2.97 6.03 -0.98
N ALA A 69 -3.21 7.11 -1.74
CA ALA A 69 -2.17 7.77 -2.53
C ALA A 69 -1.14 8.54 -1.68
N GLY A 70 -1.50 8.90 -0.45
CA GLY A 70 -0.63 9.62 0.49
C GLY A 70 0.39 8.74 1.23
N ILE A 71 0.45 7.44 0.92
CA ILE A 71 1.53 6.57 1.40
C ILE A 71 2.74 6.82 0.50
N GLU A 72 3.53 7.81 0.88
CA GLU A 72 4.72 8.23 0.16
C GLU A 72 5.92 8.16 1.09
N ILE A 73 6.87 7.28 0.77
CA ILE A 73 8.25 7.41 1.22
C ILE A 73 8.98 8.12 0.09
N ASP A 74 9.42 9.34 0.37
CA ASP A 74 10.30 10.08 -0.52
C ASP A 74 11.66 9.38 -0.60
N LEU A 75 11.86 8.59 -1.65
CA LEU A 75 13.16 7.95 -1.92
C LEU A 75 14.22 8.97 -2.37
N SER A 76 13.86 10.23 -2.66
CA SER A 76 14.82 11.29 -3.02
C SER A 76 15.53 11.91 -1.81
N THR A 77 15.01 11.72 -0.59
CA THR A 77 15.68 12.13 0.66
C THR A 77 16.48 11.01 1.33
N THR A 78 16.49 9.80 0.78
CA THR A 78 17.44 8.73 1.16
C THR A 78 18.56 8.60 0.12
N THR A 79 19.10 9.72 -0.33
CA THR A 79 20.44 9.74 -0.93
C THR A 79 21.45 9.78 0.22
N TRP A 80 22.30 8.76 0.33
CA TRP A 80 23.52 8.86 1.12
C TRP A 80 24.32 10.09 0.63
N GLN A 81 24.39 11.13 1.46
CA GLN A 81 25.55 12.01 1.52
C GLN A 81 26.42 11.57 2.69
#